data_AF-A0A0C9XIQ5-F1
#
_entry.id   AF-A0A0C9XIQ5-F1
#
_cell.length_a   1.000
_cell.length_b   1.000
_cell.length_c   1.000
_cell.angle_alpha   90.00
_cell.angle_beta   90.00
_cell.angle_gamma   90.00
#
_symmetry.space_group_name_H-M   'P 1'
#
loop_
_entity.id
_entity.type
_entity.pdbx_description
1 polymer ?
#
loop_
_entity_poly.entity_id
_entity_poly.type
_entity_poly.pdbx_seq_one_letter_code
_entity_poly.pdbx_strand_id
1 'polypeptide(L)'
;MSRLQQLDSPLGYFSAQPGQTLKDGTWPITCKLGWGPQSSTWLVIDKNDQHRALKILTAAAAADRTPKTKNVIGDISNRLADIATQNIIDGVTPDNFLFFSFQWGDDVRKALAKVPADKPVKIQGSDGVPYPTVRLQPIPNHYTSESKANDIAYTIFSLAKLTHARQTTATTLDTPKNIQPPEALTGGKNLTYTSLLLTGKPLFAESYVASPVKVAQETLGKVESLLTENLASTAKFLRMCLSINIANMATALEVLEGGWIMSGCACGWRG
;
A
#
# COMPACT_ATOMS: atom_id res chain seq x y z
N MET A 1 35.40 -12.20 2.12
CA MET A 1 34.86 -11.21 1.15
C MET A 1 33.36 -11.43 1.03
N SER A 2 32.54 -10.66 1.75
CA SER A 2 31.09 -10.71 1.61
C SER A 2 30.67 -9.90 0.39
N ARG A 3 30.23 -10.61 -0.65
CA ARG A 3 29.58 -10.04 -1.83
C ARG A 3 28.38 -9.23 -1.34
N LEU A 4 28.40 -7.91 -1.49
CA LEU A 4 27.18 -7.11 -1.49
C LEU A 4 26.40 -7.54 -2.74
N GLN A 5 25.58 -8.59 -2.61
CA GLN A 5 24.59 -8.92 -3.63
C GLN A 5 23.60 -7.77 -3.65
N GLN A 6 23.82 -6.84 -4.58
CA GLN A 6 22.76 -6.07 -5.17
C GLN A 6 21.78 -7.09 -5.75
N LEU A 7 20.70 -7.36 -5.01
CA LEU A 7 19.64 -8.25 -5.46
C LEU A 7 18.81 -7.47 -6.49
N ASP A 8 19.04 -7.81 -7.74
CA ASP A 8 18.37 -7.30 -8.93
C ASP A 8 16.88 -7.67 -8.89
N SER A 9 16.07 -6.91 -8.16
CA SER A 9 14.72 -6.67 -8.65
C SER A 9 14.89 -5.81 -9.90
N PRO A 10 14.39 -6.21 -11.08
CA PRO A 10 14.54 -5.41 -12.31
C PRO A 10 13.88 -4.02 -12.20
N LEU A 11 13.05 -3.78 -11.17
CA LEU A 11 12.43 -2.49 -10.86
C LEU A 11 12.99 -1.82 -9.58
N GLY A 12 14.01 -2.42 -8.95
CA GLY A 12 14.77 -1.86 -7.84
C GLY A 12 14.03 -1.76 -6.49
N TYR A 13 14.81 -1.54 -5.43
CA TYR A 13 14.31 -1.05 -4.14
C TYR A 13 14.24 0.47 -4.16
N PHE A 14 13.35 1.06 -3.36
CA PHE A 14 13.38 2.49 -3.11
C PHE A 14 14.72 2.88 -2.47
N SER A 15 15.47 3.74 -3.16
CA SER A 15 16.81 4.18 -2.75
C SER A 15 16.73 5.37 -1.78
N ALA A 16 16.29 5.08 -0.56
CA ALA A 16 16.17 6.10 0.47
C ALA A 16 17.51 6.46 1.12
N GLN A 17 17.66 7.71 1.59
CA GLN A 17 18.84 8.18 2.31
C GLN A 17 18.48 8.70 3.72
N PRO A 18 19.34 8.52 4.74
CA PRO A 18 19.20 9.21 6.01
C PRO A 18 19.10 10.73 5.83
N GLY A 19 18.17 11.36 6.54
CA GLY A 19 17.84 12.78 6.38
C GLY A 19 16.90 13.08 5.21
N GLN A 20 16.72 12.16 4.25
CA GLN A 20 15.70 12.32 3.22
C GLN A 20 14.32 12.33 3.88
N THR A 21 13.53 13.35 3.57
CA THR A 21 12.17 13.46 4.11
C THR A 21 11.17 12.86 3.14
N LEU A 22 10.30 12.00 3.65
CA LEU A 22 9.12 11.52 2.94
C LEU A 22 7.88 12.23 3.46
N LYS A 23 6.75 12.10 2.74
CA LYS A 23 5.46 12.71 3.11
C LYS A 23 5.59 14.22 3.33
N ASP A 24 5.81 14.97 2.24
CA ASP A 24 5.83 16.44 2.24
C ASP A 24 6.76 17.06 3.30
N GLY A 25 7.92 16.43 3.53
CA GLY A 25 8.89 16.91 4.51
C GLY A 25 8.71 16.40 5.95
N THR A 26 7.61 15.69 6.25
CA THR A 26 7.26 15.38 7.65
C THR A 26 7.98 14.18 8.24
N TRP A 27 8.48 13.28 7.41
CA TRP A 27 9.04 12.00 7.83
C TRP A 27 10.51 11.88 7.43
N PRO A 28 11.44 12.43 8.22
CA PRO A 28 12.87 12.26 7.97
C PRO A 28 13.25 10.82 8.22
N ILE A 29 13.84 10.19 7.21
CA ILE A 29 14.39 8.84 7.33
C ILE A 29 15.60 8.91 8.25
N THR A 30 15.60 8.13 9.32
CA THR A 30 16.72 8.02 10.24
C THR A 30 17.71 6.98 9.76
N CYS A 31 17.22 5.76 9.50
CA CYS A 31 18.06 4.65 9.06
C CYS A 31 17.22 3.56 8.38
N LYS A 32 17.88 2.58 7.74
CA LYS A 32 17.21 1.41 7.17
C LYS A 32 17.12 0.30 8.22
N LEU A 33 15.89 -0.12 8.52
CA LEU A 33 15.54 -1.18 9.46
C LEU A 33 15.51 -2.59 8.85
N GLY A 34 15.76 -2.73 7.55
CA GLY A 34 15.83 -4.05 6.91
C GLY A 34 15.37 -4.03 5.47
N TRP A 35 15.43 -5.21 4.87
CA TRP A 35 14.87 -5.47 3.55
C TRP A 35 14.57 -6.97 3.41
N GLY A 36 13.63 -7.29 2.55
CA GLY A 36 13.39 -8.64 2.04
C GLY A 36 13.19 -8.56 0.52
N PRO A 37 13.05 -9.70 -0.19
CA PRO A 37 12.94 -9.79 -1.66
C PRO A 37 12.00 -8.79 -2.34
N GLN A 38 11.04 -8.29 -1.57
CA GLN A 38 9.88 -7.56 -2.01
C GLN A 38 9.70 -6.20 -1.30
N SER A 39 10.58 -5.80 -0.37
CA SER A 39 10.43 -4.52 0.32
C SER A 39 11.68 -4.10 1.09
N SER A 40 11.75 -2.82 1.44
CA SER A 40 12.69 -2.28 2.42
C SER A 40 11.94 -1.62 3.56
N THR A 41 12.43 -1.73 4.78
CA THR A 41 11.84 -1.06 5.95
C THR A 41 12.81 -0.01 6.47
N TRP A 42 12.30 1.16 6.82
CA TRP A 42 13.06 2.33 7.23
C TRP A 42 12.52 2.88 8.55
N LEU A 43 13.40 3.39 9.40
CA LEU A 43 13.02 4.11 10.60
C LEU A 43 12.79 5.55 10.22
N VAL A 44 11.69 6.09 10.69
CA VAL A 44 11.38 7.51 10.66
C VAL A 44 11.14 7.95 12.10
N ILE A 45 11.78 9.05 12.48
CA ILE A 45 11.50 9.73 13.75
C ILE A 45 10.88 11.07 13.37
N ASP A 46 9.60 11.26 13.68
CA ASP A 46 8.95 12.54 13.39
C ASP A 46 9.37 13.62 14.40
N LYS A 47 8.96 14.87 14.14
CA LYS A 47 9.30 16.04 14.97
C LYS A 47 8.85 15.94 16.44
N ASN A 48 7.96 15.00 16.77
CA ASN A 48 7.46 14.78 18.13
C ASN A 48 8.17 13.60 18.81
N ASP A 49 9.33 13.17 18.29
CA ASP A 49 10.08 12.00 18.75
C ASP A 49 9.28 10.68 18.64
N GLN A 50 8.27 10.63 17.77
CA GLN A 50 7.54 9.38 17.53
C GLN A 50 8.28 8.54 16.50
N HIS A 51 8.62 7.33 16.92
CA HIS A 51 9.36 6.36 16.13
C HIS A 51 8.39 5.52 15.29
N ARG A 52 8.64 5.42 13.99
CA ARG A 52 7.78 4.72 13.03
C ARG A 52 8.63 3.86 12.11
N ALA A 53 8.19 2.63 11.86
CA ALA A 53 8.76 1.79 10.81
C ALA A 53 7.97 2.00 9.50
N LEU A 54 8.67 2.42 8.45
CA LEU A 54 8.13 2.63 7.12
C LEU A 54 8.56 1.50 6.20
N LYS A 55 7.64 0.60 5.87
CA LYS A 55 7.86 -0.46 4.88
C LYS A 55 7.53 0.04 3.49
N ILE A 56 8.50 0.02 2.59
CA ILE A 56 8.41 0.45 1.19
C ILE A 56 8.59 -0.79 0.32
N LEU A 57 7.53 -1.20 -0.36
CA LEU A 57 7.53 -2.38 -1.25
C LEU A 57 8.41 -2.11 -2.49
N THR A 58 9.00 -3.16 -3.06
CA THR A 58 9.51 -3.10 -4.43
C THR A 58 8.34 -3.02 -5.38
N ALA A 59 8.54 -2.43 -6.57
CA ALA A 59 7.46 -2.32 -7.55
C ALA A 59 6.90 -3.69 -7.98
N ALA A 60 7.71 -4.75 -7.93
CA ALA A 60 7.28 -6.12 -8.22
C ALA A 60 6.45 -6.74 -7.09
N ALA A 61 6.80 -6.48 -5.83
CA ALA A 61 6.09 -7.01 -4.67
C ALA A 61 4.68 -6.45 -4.49
N ALA A 62 4.52 -5.18 -4.87
CA ALA A 62 3.20 -4.59 -4.94
C ALA A 62 2.26 -5.39 -5.86
N ALA A 63 2.78 -6.29 -6.72
CA ALA A 63 2.03 -7.06 -7.70
C ALA A 63 1.68 -8.53 -7.33
N ASP A 64 2.20 -9.13 -6.26
CA ASP A 64 2.01 -10.57 -5.95
C ASP A 64 0.88 -10.84 -4.91
N ARG A 65 0.00 -11.82 -5.18
CA ARG A 65 -1.37 -11.92 -4.61
C ARG A 65 -1.72 -13.32 -4.09
N THR A 66 -1.77 -13.51 -2.77
CA THR A 66 -2.27 -14.73 -2.08
C THR A 66 -3.08 -14.31 -0.85
N PRO A 67 -3.83 -15.19 -0.13
CA PRO A 67 -4.70 -14.92 1.04
C PRO A 67 -4.44 -13.70 1.93
N LYS A 68 -3.19 -13.28 2.09
CA LYS A 68 -2.74 -11.98 2.61
C LYS A 68 -3.52 -10.79 2.00
N THR A 69 -3.83 -10.82 0.71
CA THR A 69 -4.59 -9.81 -0.03
C THR A 69 -6.01 -9.62 0.50
N LYS A 70 -6.69 -10.68 0.96
CA LYS A 70 -8.06 -10.55 1.51
C LYS A 70 -8.05 -9.78 2.82
N ASN A 71 -7.10 -10.06 3.72
CA ASN A 71 -6.97 -9.34 4.98
C ASN A 71 -6.57 -7.88 4.75
N VAL A 72 -5.59 -7.65 3.86
CA VAL A 72 -5.19 -6.28 3.47
C VAL A 72 -6.39 -5.51 2.94
N ILE A 73 -7.15 -6.08 2.01
CA ILE A 73 -8.35 -5.45 1.46
C ILE A 73 -9.41 -5.25 2.56
N GLY A 74 -9.57 -6.20 3.47
CA GLY A 74 -10.44 -6.08 4.63
C GLY A 74 -10.09 -4.88 5.50
N ASP A 75 -8.84 -4.78 5.95
CA ASP A 75 -8.42 -3.67 6.80
C ASP A 75 -8.53 -2.32 6.08
N ILE A 76 -8.20 -2.30 4.79
CA ILE A 76 -8.36 -1.09 3.97
C ILE A 76 -9.82 -0.70 3.86
N SER A 77 -10.70 -1.63 3.48
CA SER A 77 -12.14 -1.36 3.39
C SER A 77 -12.72 -0.90 4.73
N ASN A 78 -12.23 -1.44 5.86
CA ASN A 78 -12.64 -0.98 7.19
C ASN A 78 -12.27 0.48 7.43
N ARG A 79 -11.05 0.89 7.06
CA ARG A 79 -10.63 2.30 7.16
C ARG A 79 -11.38 3.22 6.20
N LEU A 80 -11.67 2.74 4.99
CA LEU A 80 -12.47 3.50 4.04
C LEU A 80 -13.91 3.68 4.53
N ALA A 81 -14.49 2.65 5.17
CA ALA A 81 -15.79 2.76 5.81
C ALA A 81 -15.77 3.79 6.95
N ASP A 82 -14.78 3.74 7.85
CA ASP A 82 -14.61 4.71 8.95
C ASP A 82 -14.57 6.16 8.44
N ILE A 83 -13.85 6.41 7.34
CA ILE A 83 -13.67 7.75 6.77
C ILE A 83 -14.93 8.20 6.01
N ALA A 84 -15.61 7.28 5.34
CA ALA A 84 -16.89 7.56 4.67
C ALA A 84 -17.96 8.03 5.68
N THR A 85 -18.00 7.49 6.91
CA THR A 85 -18.92 7.97 7.96
C THR A 85 -18.67 9.43 8.36
N GLN A 86 -17.47 9.94 8.09
CA GLN A 86 -17.08 11.33 8.37
C GLN A 86 -17.29 12.25 7.15
N ASN A 87 -17.93 11.76 6.07
CA ASN A 87 -18.10 12.48 4.81
C ASN A 87 -16.77 12.93 4.19
N ILE A 88 -15.73 12.11 4.35
CA ILE A 88 -14.41 12.36 3.77
C ILE A 88 -14.21 11.40 2.58
N ILE A 89 -13.68 11.94 1.48
CA ILE A 89 -13.24 11.23 0.29
C ILE A 89 -11.75 11.42 0.14
N ASP A 90 -11.00 10.39 -0.26
CA ASP A 90 -9.56 10.51 -0.54
C ASP A 90 -9.18 9.59 -1.71
N GLY A 91 -8.18 10.02 -2.49
CA GLY A 91 -7.67 9.20 -3.58
C GLY A 91 -6.66 8.21 -3.05
N VAL A 92 -7.17 7.02 -2.75
CA VAL A 92 -6.43 5.98 -2.07
C VAL A 92 -5.54 5.23 -3.05
N THR A 93 -4.24 5.26 -2.77
CA THR A 93 -3.20 4.51 -3.46
C THR A 93 -2.49 3.56 -2.50
N PRO A 94 -1.79 2.53 -2.99
CA PRO A 94 -0.93 1.69 -2.16
C PRO A 94 0.05 2.50 -1.30
N ASP A 95 0.52 3.66 -1.78
CA ASP A 95 1.44 4.55 -1.06
C ASP A 95 0.80 5.31 0.11
N ASN A 96 -0.52 5.27 0.23
CA ASN A 96 -1.27 5.78 1.37
C ASN A 96 -1.34 4.78 2.52
N PHE A 97 -0.95 3.51 2.36
CA PHE A 97 -1.04 2.53 3.44
C PHE A 97 0.29 2.27 4.13
N LEU A 98 0.28 2.29 5.46
CA LEU A 98 1.38 1.88 6.30
C LEU A 98 1.13 0.49 6.88
N PHE A 99 2.18 -0.32 6.87
CA PHE A 99 2.23 -1.57 7.62
C PHE A 99 2.70 -1.28 9.04
N PHE A 100 1.83 -1.52 10.01
CA PHE A 100 2.19 -1.46 11.41
C PHE A 100 2.48 -2.88 11.91
N SER A 101 3.76 -3.17 12.14
CA SER A 101 4.18 -4.35 12.91
C SER A 101 4.53 -3.88 14.32
N PHE A 102 3.87 -4.44 15.33
CA PHE A 102 4.01 -4.03 16.73
C PHE A 102 5.48 -4.02 17.20
N GLN A 103 6.01 -2.83 17.46
CA GLN A 103 7.10 -2.59 18.42
C GLN A 103 6.76 -1.27 19.13
N TRP A 104 6.69 -1.27 20.46
CA TRP A 104 6.49 -0.03 21.20
C TRP A 104 7.73 0.87 21.03
N GLY A 105 7.55 2.19 21.12
CA GLY A 105 8.66 3.13 20.94
C GLY A 105 9.87 2.82 21.82
N ASP A 106 9.63 2.32 23.04
CA ASP A 106 10.68 1.86 23.95
C ASP A 106 11.41 0.62 23.46
N ASP A 107 10.72 -0.31 22.81
CA ASP A 107 11.34 -1.51 22.23
C ASP A 107 12.17 -1.17 21.01
N VAL A 108 11.67 -0.25 20.17
CA VAL A 108 12.42 0.31 19.03
C VAL A 108 13.68 1.01 19.54
N ARG A 109 13.55 1.89 20.54
CA ARG A 109 14.70 2.59 21.15
C ARG A 109 15.69 1.62 21.78
N LYS A 110 15.23 0.63 22.55
CA LYS A 110 16.08 -0.40 23.16
C LYS A 110 16.79 -1.24 22.10
N ALA A 111 16.12 -1.56 20.99
CA ALA A 111 16.72 -2.28 19.88
C ALA A 111 17.78 -1.42 19.18
N LEU A 112 17.46 -0.16 18.87
CA LEU A 112 18.37 0.79 18.22
C LEU A 112 19.57 1.13 19.09
N ALA A 113 19.40 1.28 20.42
CA ALA A 113 20.48 1.55 21.35
C ALA A 113 21.51 0.41 21.44
N LYS A 114 21.10 -0.83 21.07
CA LYS A 114 22.00 -1.99 20.98
C LYS A 114 22.73 -2.07 19.65
N VAL A 115 22.27 -1.34 18.63
CA VAL A 115 22.98 -1.31 17.36
C VAL A 115 24.06 -0.23 17.44
N PRO A 116 25.35 -0.56 17.30
CA PRO A 116 26.40 0.44 17.33
C PRO A 116 26.10 1.48 16.25
N ALA A 117 26.21 2.79 16.56
CA ALA A 117 26.02 3.84 15.57
C ALA A 117 27.06 3.66 14.44
N ASP A 118 26.69 2.95 13.37
CA ASP A 118 27.61 2.70 12.28
C ASP A 118 27.89 4.03 11.60
N LYS A 119 29.19 4.33 11.42
CA LYS A 119 29.60 5.47 10.63
C LYS A 119 29.05 5.30 9.21
N PRO A 120 28.60 6.38 8.54
CA PRO A 120 28.17 6.31 7.15
C PRO A 120 29.24 5.62 6.31
N VAL A 121 28.87 4.54 5.62
CA VAL A 121 29.76 3.83 4.70
C VAL A 121 29.58 4.45 3.33
N LYS A 122 30.67 4.83 2.66
CA LYS A 122 30.58 5.31 1.27
C LYS A 122 30.34 4.11 0.35
N ILE A 123 29.23 4.11 -0.39
CA ILE A 123 28.99 3.17 -1.50
C ILE A 123 29.21 3.91 -2.82
N GLN A 124 29.76 3.22 -3.81
CA GLN A 124 29.98 3.81 -5.13
C GLN A 124 28.71 3.67 -5.97
N GLY A 125 28.16 4.79 -6.43
CA GLY A 125 27.02 4.83 -7.34
C GLY A 125 27.37 4.31 -8.73
N SER A 126 26.36 4.06 -9.56
CA SER A 126 26.52 3.64 -10.95
C SER A 126 27.22 4.70 -11.83
N ASP A 127 27.25 5.94 -11.35
CA ASP A 127 27.98 7.09 -11.90
C ASP A 127 29.45 7.15 -11.43
N GLY A 128 29.90 6.22 -10.59
CA GLY A 128 31.23 6.23 -9.99
C GLY A 128 31.38 7.18 -8.80
N VAL A 129 30.33 7.93 -8.42
CA VAL A 129 30.36 8.90 -7.32
C VAL A 129 30.14 8.17 -5.98
N PRO A 130 30.96 8.43 -4.94
CA PRO A 130 30.75 7.81 -3.64
C PRO A 130 29.65 8.54 -2.84
N TYR A 131 28.58 7.82 -2.51
CA TYR A 131 27.47 8.32 -1.69
C TYR A 131 27.60 7.82 -0.26
N PRO A 132 27.48 8.68 0.78
CA PRO A 132 27.37 8.21 2.15
C PRO A 132 26.07 7.41 2.29
N THR A 133 26.17 6.18 2.77
CA THR A 133 25.02 5.31 3.03
C THR A 133 25.17 4.70 4.41
N VAL A 134 24.12 4.79 5.22
CA VAL A 134 24.09 4.10 6.50
C VAL A 134 23.90 2.62 6.21
N ARG A 135 24.83 1.80 6.72
CA ARG A 135 24.76 0.35 6.59
C ARG A 135 23.46 -0.12 7.26
N LEU A 136 22.83 -1.11 6.64
CA LEU A 136 21.61 -1.73 7.16
C LEU A 136 21.76 -2.12 8.62
N GLN A 137 20.87 -1.61 9.47
CA GLN A 137 20.77 -2.00 10.87
C GLN A 137 19.41 -2.62 11.10
N PRO A 138 19.20 -3.84 10.59
CA PRO A 138 17.91 -4.46 10.72
C PRO A 138 17.62 -4.68 12.19
N ILE A 139 16.55 -4.05 12.69
CA ILE A 139 16.03 -4.42 14.01
C ILE A 139 15.62 -5.88 13.87
N PRO A 140 16.22 -6.79 14.66
CA PRO A 140 15.85 -8.19 14.62
C PRO A 140 14.34 -8.27 14.83
N ASN A 141 13.64 -8.75 13.81
CA ASN A 141 12.25 -9.12 13.91
C ASN A 141 12.13 -10.54 13.40
N HIS A 142 11.19 -11.29 13.94
CA HIS A 142 10.93 -12.69 13.60
C HIS A 142 10.16 -12.84 12.28
N TYR A 143 9.95 -11.76 11.52
CA TYR A 143 9.20 -11.78 10.27
C TYR A 143 10.14 -11.75 9.05
N THR A 144 9.92 -12.63 8.10
CA THR A 144 10.65 -12.70 6.83
C THR A 144 9.69 -12.64 5.65
N SER A 145 10.18 -12.62 4.41
CA SER A 145 9.30 -12.79 3.23
C SER A 145 8.57 -14.14 3.24
N GLU A 146 9.21 -15.15 3.83
CA GLU A 146 8.68 -16.50 4.00
C GLU A 146 7.73 -16.63 5.19
N SER A 147 7.48 -15.52 5.90
CA SER A 147 6.49 -15.51 6.98
C SER A 147 5.15 -16.00 6.46
N LYS A 148 4.60 -16.96 7.22
CA LYS A 148 3.37 -17.66 6.89
C LYS A 148 2.22 -16.66 6.87
N ALA A 149 1.12 -17.00 6.18
CA ALA A 149 -0.07 -16.14 6.15
C ALA A 149 -0.53 -15.73 7.57
N ASN A 150 -0.37 -16.62 8.55
CA ASN A 150 -0.71 -16.37 9.95
C ASN A 150 0.17 -15.29 10.61
N ASP A 151 1.42 -15.12 10.17
CA ASP A 151 2.32 -14.11 10.73
C ASP A 151 1.88 -12.68 10.31
N ILE A 152 1.25 -12.56 9.14
CA ILE A 152 0.73 -11.30 8.61
C ILE A 152 -0.69 -11.02 9.10
N ALA A 153 -1.42 -12.04 9.59
CA ALA A 153 -2.78 -11.88 10.11
C ALA A 153 -2.88 -10.88 11.28
N TYR A 154 -1.77 -10.59 11.95
CA TYR A 154 -1.69 -9.62 13.04
C TYR A 154 -1.12 -8.26 12.61
N THR A 155 -0.88 -8.05 11.31
CA THR A 155 -0.40 -6.75 10.83
C THR A 155 -1.55 -5.77 10.81
N ILE A 156 -1.39 -4.61 11.42
CA ILE A 156 -2.40 -3.55 11.35
C ILE A 156 -2.06 -2.65 10.18
N PHE A 157 -3.05 -2.34 9.35
CA PHE A 157 -2.93 -1.35 8.30
C PHE A 157 -3.46 -0.01 8.79
N SER A 158 -2.66 1.03 8.59
CA SER A 158 -3.09 2.41 8.84
C SER A 158 -3.09 3.17 7.53
N LEU A 159 -4.21 3.82 7.23
CA LEU A 159 -4.24 4.81 6.17
C LEU A 159 -3.44 6.03 6.64
N ALA A 160 -2.58 6.52 5.76
CA ALA A 160 -1.74 7.68 5.93
C ALA A 160 -1.81 8.54 4.67
N LYS A 161 -1.28 9.75 4.76
CA LYS A 161 -1.29 10.74 3.66
C LYS A 161 -2.71 11.10 3.18
N LEU A 162 -3.54 11.61 4.09
CA LEU A 162 -4.83 12.22 3.78
C LEU A 162 -4.70 13.66 3.21
N THR A 163 -3.57 14.01 2.60
CA THR A 163 -3.30 15.37 2.12
C THR A 163 -4.22 15.74 0.94
N HIS A 164 -4.67 14.73 0.19
CA HIS A 164 -5.64 14.85 -0.89
C HIS A 164 -7.08 14.56 -0.44
N ALA A 165 -7.30 14.29 0.86
CA ALA A 165 -8.63 14.04 1.37
C ALA A 165 -9.48 15.32 1.31
N ARG A 166 -10.74 15.17 0.94
CA ARG A 166 -11.72 16.26 0.79
C ARG A 166 -13.03 15.86 1.45
N GLN A 167 -13.89 16.83 1.71
CA GLN A 167 -15.28 16.52 2.06
C GLN A 167 -16.06 16.07 0.82
N THR A 168 -17.11 15.26 0.99
CA THR A 168 -17.98 14.78 -0.10
C THR A 168 -18.65 15.89 -0.91
N THR A 169 -18.66 17.12 -0.40
CA THR A 169 -19.14 18.31 -1.10
C THR A 169 -18.15 18.85 -2.14
N ALA A 170 -16.89 18.38 -2.14
CA ALA A 170 -15.88 18.78 -3.10
C ALA A 170 -16.19 18.23 -4.49
N THR A 171 -16.05 19.09 -5.51
CA THR A 171 -16.33 18.77 -6.91
C THR A 171 -15.09 18.32 -7.70
N THR A 172 -13.90 18.42 -7.09
CA THR A 172 -12.62 18.11 -7.74
C THR A 172 -11.73 17.28 -6.82
N LEU A 173 -10.98 16.35 -7.41
CA LEU A 173 -9.95 15.55 -6.75
C LEU A 173 -8.58 15.96 -7.25
N ASP A 174 -7.63 16.10 -6.33
CA ASP A 174 -6.23 16.46 -6.65
C ASP A 174 -5.37 15.24 -6.97
N THR A 175 -6.00 14.10 -7.24
CA THR A 175 -5.31 12.85 -7.55
C THR A 175 -5.03 12.71 -9.03
N PRO A 176 -3.96 12.00 -9.44
CA PRO A 176 -3.67 11.76 -10.85
C PRO A 176 -4.89 11.22 -11.61
N LYS A 177 -5.19 11.80 -12.78
CA LYS A 177 -6.41 11.47 -13.55
C LYS A 177 -6.53 9.98 -13.92
N ASN A 178 -5.41 9.28 -14.05
CA ASN A 178 -5.36 7.85 -14.38
C ASN A 178 -5.75 6.92 -13.21
N ILE A 179 -5.90 7.47 -12.00
CA ILE A 179 -6.41 6.73 -10.82
C ILE A 179 -7.78 7.24 -10.35
N GLN A 180 -8.32 8.27 -11.00
CA GLN A 180 -9.66 8.76 -10.74
C GLN A 180 -10.70 7.82 -11.34
N PRO A 181 -11.89 7.66 -10.71
CA PRO A 181 -12.95 6.83 -11.26
C PRO A 181 -13.66 7.54 -12.43
N PRO A 182 -14.42 6.81 -13.27
CA PRO A 182 -14.98 7.38 -14.50
C PRO A 182 -15.88 8.59 -14.25
N GLU A 183 -16.62 8.57 -13.15
CA GLU A 183 -17.52 9.64 -12.74
C GLU A 183 -16.76 10.90 -12.33
N ALA A 184 -15.61 10.80 -11.67
CA ALA A 184 -14.77 11.97 -11.38
C ALA A 184 -14.32 12.68 -12.66
N LEU A 185 -13.97 11.90 -13.69
CA LEU A 185 -13.51 12.40 -14.98
C LEU A 185 -14.63 12.95 -15.86
N THR A 186 -15.88 12.56 -15.61
CA THR A 186 -17.07 13.01 -16.35
C THR A 186 -17.91 14.04 -15.58
N GLY A 187 -17.46 14.47 -14.40
CA GLY A 187 -18.13 15.50 -13.59
C GLY A 187 -19.26 14.99 -12.68
N GLY A 188 -19.30 13.69 -12.42
CA GLY A 188 -20.18 13.07 -11.42
C GLY A 188 -19.75 13.37 -9.98
N LYS A 189 -20.71 13.35 -9.05
CA LYS A 189 -20.55 13.82 -7.66
C LYS A 189 -20.28 12.73 -6.61
N ASN A 190 -20.12 11.47 -6.99
CA ASN A 190 -19.94 10.37 -6.04
C ASN A 190 -18.63 9.66 -6.31
N LEU A 191 -17.84 9.43 -5.27
CA LEU A 191 -16.48 8.91 -5.40
C LEU A 191 -16.34 7.75 -4.43
N THR A 192 -16.34 6.52 -4.95
CA THR A 192 -16.11 5.33 -4.14
C THR A 192 -14.95 4.54 -4.75
N TYR A 193 -13.95 4.20 -3.94
CA TYR A 193 -12.65 3.70 -4.40
C TYR A 193 -12.35 2.29 -3.88
N THR A 194 -12.20 1.31 -4.78
CA THR A 194 -11.65 -0.02 -4.43
C THR A 194 -10.78 -0.68 -5.53
N SER A 195 -10.43 0.02 -6.60
CA SER A 195 -9.89 -0.61 -7.82
C SER A 195 -8.38 -0.96 -7.80
N LEU A 196 -7.55 -0.19 -7.09
CA LEU A 196 -6.09 -0.26 -7.26
C LEU A 196 -5.40 -1.41 -6.49
N LEU A 197 -6.02 -1.90 -5.41
CA LEU A 197 -5.37 -2.81 -4.46
C LEU A 197 -5.23 -4.24 -4.95
N LEU A 198 -6.12 -4.65 -5.87
CA LEU A 198 -6.04 -5.99 -6.44
C LEU A 198 -4.93 -6.03 -7.46
N THR A 199 -4.86 -5.01 -8.31
CA THR A 199 -3.89 -4.76 -9.38
C THR A 199 -2.43 -5.12 -9.10
N GLY A 200 -1.87 -4.39 -8.14
CA GLY A 200 -0.44 -4.06 -8.06
C GLY A 200 0.13 -3.31 -9.27
N LYS A 201 -0.60 -3.29 -10.39
CA LYS A 201 -0.42 -2.42 -11.54
C LYS A 201 -1.63 -1.49 -11.66
N PRO A 202 -1.47 -0.28 -12.24
CA PRO A 202 -2.61 0.54 -12.61
C PRO A 202 -3.61 -0.28 -13.42
N LEU A 203 -4.87 -0.30 -12.99
CA LEU A 203 -5.92 -1.04 -13.68
C LEU A 203 -6.22 -0.44 -15.07
N PHE A 204 -5.96 0.85 -15.22
CA PHE A 204 -6.23 1.64 -16.41
C PHE A 204 -4.94 2.17 -17.02
N ALA A 205 -4.82 2.07 -18.35
CA ALA A 205 -3.74 2.67 -19.12
C ALA A 205 -3.94 4.20 -19.23
N GLU A 206 -2.92 4.94 -19.70
CA GLU A 206 -3.01 6.40 -19.89
C GLU A 206 -4.17 6.82 -20.82
N SER A 207 -4.53 5.95 -21.79
CA SER A 207 -5.66 6.15 -22.70
C SER A 207 -7.03 6.23 -22.00
N TYR A 208 -7.11 5.81 -20.74
CA TYR A 208 -8.32 5.87 -19.93
C TYR A 208 -8.88 7.28 -19.79
N VAL A 209 -8.01 8.29 -19.66
CA VAL A 209 -8.44 9.68 -19.46
C VAL A 209 -9.26 10.21 -20.64
N ALA A 210 -9.02 9.70 -21.86
CA ALA A 210 -9.75 10.11 -23.06
C ALA A 210 -11.14 9.48 -23.18
N SER A 211 -11.38 8.30 -22.59
CA SER A 211 -12.66 7.60 -22.68
C SER A 211 -12.88 6.69 -21.46
N PRO A 212 -13.08 7.25 -20.26
CA PRO A 212 -12.96 6.50 -19.02
C PRO A 212 -14.04 5.45 -18.84
N VAL A 213 -15.28 5.75 -19.25
CA VAL A 213 -16.41 4.80 -19.21
C VAL A 213 -16.15 3.61 -20.13
N LYS A 214 -15.77 3.88 -21.39
CA LYS A 214 -15.52 2.83 -22.39
C LYS A 214 -14.35 1.94 -21.97
N VAL A 215 -13.23 2.54 -21.57
CA VAL A 215 -12.04 1.78 -21.14
C VAL A 215 -12.34 0.99 -19.86
N ALA A 216 -13.13 1.53 -18.93
CA ALA A 216 -13.58 0.77 -17.76
C ALA A 216 -14.44 -0.44 -18.15
N GLN A 217 -15.39 -0.29 -19.08
CA GLN A 217 -16.22 -1.40 -19.59
C GLN A 217 -15.36 -2.49 -20.22
N GLU A 218 -14.43 -2.12 -21.10
CA GLU A 218 -13.55 -3.06 -21.78
C GLU A 218 -12.63 -3.79 -20.79
N THR A 219 -12.04 -3.06 -19.84
CA THR A 219 -11.18 -3.66 -18.81
C THR A 219 -11.96 -4.60 -17.90
N LEU A 220 -13.18 -4.22 -17.48
CA LEU A 220 -14.03 -5.09 -16.67
C LEU A 220 -14.39 -6.36 -17.44
N GLY A 221 -14.79 -6.26 -18.70
CA GLY A 221 -15.08 -7.42 -19.55
C GLY A 221 -13.87 -8.35 -19.72
N LYS A 222 -12.66 -7.79 -19.89
CA LYS A 222 -11.41 -8.57 -19.93
C LYS A 222 -11.14 -9.28 -18.60
N VAL A 223 -11.24 -8.56 -17.49
CA VAL A 223 -11.04 -9.12 -16.14
C VAL A 223 -12.04 -10.25 -15.90
N GLU A 224 -13.30 -10.07 -16.26
CA GLU A 224 -14.32 -11.10 -16.14
C GLU A 224 -14.02 -12.33 -17.00
N SER A 225 -13.56 -12.15 -18.24
CA SER A 225 -13.19 -13.27 -19.11
C SER A 225 -12.02 -14.11 -18.58
N LEU A 226 -11.14 -13.49 -17.77
CA LEU A 226 -9.99 -14.16 -17.14
C LEU A 226 -10.37 -14.89 -15.85
N LEU A 227 -11.49 -14.53 -15.23
CA LEU A 227 -11.96 -15.15 -14.00
C LEU A 227 -12.77 -16.40 -14.34
N THR A 228 -12.11 -17.55 -14.35
CA THR A 228 -12.75 -18.87 -14.52
C THR A 228 -13.72 -19.17 -13.36
N GLU A 229 -14.54 -20.23 -13.49
CA GLU A 229 -15.56 -20.62 -12.48
C GLU A 229 -14.98 -20.76 -11.06
N ASN A 230 -13.71 -21.17 -10.92
CA ASN A 230 -13.01 -21.30 -9.64
C ASN A 230 -12.74 -19.96 -8.91
N LEU A 231 -13.01 -18.82 -9.55
CA LEU A 231 -12.82 -17.48 -9.00
C LEU A 231 -14.13 -16.68 -8.93
N ALA A 232 -15.29 -17.35 -8.95
CA ALA A 232 -16.60 -16.71 -8.94
C ALA A 232 -16.78 -15.67 -7.81
N SER A 233 -16.26 -15.95 -6.61
CA SER A 233 -16.33 -15.03 -5.47
C SER A 233 -15.46 -13.78 -5.69
N THR A 234 -14.26 -13.93 -6.26
CA THR A 234 -13.38 -12.81 -6.62
C THR A 234 -13.96 -11.98 -7.76
N ALA A 235 -14.59 -12.62 -8.75
CA ALA A 235 -15.30 -11.92 -9.82
C ALA A 235 -16.49 -11.11 -9.29
N LYS A 236 -17.30 -11.69 -8.40
CA LYS A 236 -18.39 -10.97 -7.74
C LYS A 236 -17.88 -9.76 -6.97
N PHE A 237 -16.81 -9.94 -6.18
CA PHE A 237 -16.16 -8.85 -5.45
C PHE A 237 -15.66 -7.73 -6.39
N LEU A 238 -14.98 -8.10 -7.48
CA LEU A 238 -14.50 -7.14 -8.47
C LEU A 238 -15.63 -6.37 -9.17
N ARG A 239 -16.73 -7.05 -9.54
CA ARG A 239 -17.92 -6.41 -10.13
C ARG A 239 -18.52 -5.36 -9.20
N MET A 240 -18.65 -5.70 -7.93
CA MET A 240 -19.15 -4.77 -6.90
C MET A 240 -18.26 -3.53 -6.78
N CYS A 241 -16.94 -3.71 -6.83
CA CYS A 241 -15.96 -2.64 -6.67
C CYS A 241 -15.76 -1.78 -7.93
N LEU A 242 -15.99 -2.33 -9.12
CA LEU A 242 -15.68 -1.73 -10.42
C LEU A 242 -16.94 -1.41 -11.23
N SER A 243 -18.11 -1.38 -10.59
CA SER A 243 -19.35 -1.04 -11.26
C SER A 243 -19.31 0.38 -11.80
N ILE A 244 -19.62 0.50 -13.09
CA ILE A 244 -19.65 1.79 -13.79
C ILE A 244 -20.92 2.57 -13.47
N ASN A 245 -22.00 1.85 -13.15
CA ASN A 245 -23.16 2.47 -12.56
C ASN A 245 -22.91 2.65 -11.06
N ILE A 246 -22.79 3.91 -10.63
CA ILE A 246 -22.55 4.31 -9.24
C ILE A 246 -23.61 3.71 -8.30
N ALA A 247 -24.86 3.61 -8.72
CA ALA A 247 -25.94 3.04 -7.90
C ALA A 247 -25.75 1.54 -7.61
N ASN A 248 -24.92 0.86 -8.40
CA ASN A 248 -24.59 -0.55 -8.24
C ASN A 248 -23.18 -0.76 -7.65
N MET A 249 -22.43 0.32 -7.41
CA MET A 249 -21.09 0.24 -6.84
C MET A 249 -21.20 0.00 -5.33
N ALA A 250 -20.52 -1.03 -4.85
CA ALA A 250 -20.52 -1.34 -3.43
C ALA A 250 -19.76 -0.27 -2.64
N THR A 251 -20.34 0.10 -1.52
CA THR A 251 -19.68 0.87 -0.46
C THR A 251 -18.58 0.03 0.19
N ALA A 252 -17.65 0.70 0.88
CA ALA A 252 -16.62 0.02 1.64
C ALA A 252 -17.21 -0.93 2.71
N LEU A 253 -18.37 -0.57 3.28
CA LEU A 253 -19.10 -1.41 4.23
C LEU A 253 -19.66 -2.67 3.56
N GLU A 254 -20.34 -2.54 2.43
CA GLU A 254 -20.85 -3.69 1.67
C GLU A 254 -19.73 -4.61 1.18
N VAL A 255 -18.56 -4.05 0.85
CA VAL A 255 -17.36 -4.83 0.54
C VAL A 255 -16.95 -5.69 1.75
N LEU A 256 -16.82 -5.09 2.93
CA LEU A 256 -16.47 -5.79 4.19
C LEU A 256 -17.44 -6.93 4.48
N GLU A 257 -18.73 -6.67 4.31
CA GLU A 257 -19.81 -7.61 4.60
C GLU A 257 -20.04 -8.63 3.47
N GLY A 258 -19.48 -8.40 2.28
CA GLY A 258 -19.75 -9.13 1.04
C GLY A 258 -19.24 -10.58 0.96
N GLY A 259 -18.94 -11.22 2.08
CA GLY A 259 -18.54 -12.64 2.19
C GLY A 259 -17.15 -12.97 1.62
N TRP A 260 -16.65 -12.21 0.64
CA TRP A 260 -15.35 -12.45 0.01
C TRP A 260 -14.18 -12.23 0.99
N ILE A 261 -14.26 -11.15 1.78
CA ILE A 261 -13.28 -10.84 2.85
C ILE A 261 -13.42 -11.86 3.98
N MET A 262 -14.67 -12.09 4.43
CA MET A 262 -14.98 -12.97 5.57
C MET A 262 -14.60 -14.44 5.33
N SER A 263 -14.73 -14.94 4.10
CA SER A 263 -14.34 -16.30 3.73
C SER A 263 -12.83 -16.57 3.76
N GLY A 264 -12.00 -15.55 4.02
CA GLY A 264 -10.54 -15.64 4.03
C GLY A 264 -9.87 -15.64 5.40
N CYS A 265 -10.55 -15.27 6.51
CA CYS A 265 -9.85 -15.19 7.79
C CYS A 265 -9.73 -16.57 8.44
N ALA A 266 -8.50 -17.09 8.46
CA ALA A 266 -8.12 -18.24 9.30
C ALA A 266 -8.26 -17.96 10.82
N CYS A 267 -8.51 -16.70 11.19
CA CYS A 267 -8.48 -16.21 12.56
C CYS A 267 -9.81 -16.31 13.32
N GLY A 268 -10.95 -16.57 12.65
CA GLY A 268 -12.26 -16.69 13.30
C GLY A 268 -12.80 -15.40 13.94
N TRP A 269 -12.28 -14.20 13.62
CA TRP A 269 -12.59 -12.95 14.33
C TRP A 269 -14.01 -12.38 14.18
N ARG A 270 -14.94 -13.11 13.55
CA ARG A 270 -16.38 -12.81 13.58
C ARG A 270 -17.18 -14.10 13.54
N GLY A 271 -17.14 -14.82 14.66
CA GLY A 271 -18.16 -15.75 15.14
C GLY A 271 -18.61 -15.30 16.51
#